data_AF-A0A7C3MIH5-F1
#
_entry.id   AF-A0A7C3MIH5-F1
#
_cell.length_a   1.000
_cell.length_b   1.000
_cell.length_c   1.000
_cell.angle_alpha   90.00
_cell.angle_beta   90.00
_cell.angle_gamma   90.00
#
_symmetry.space_group_name_H-M   'P 1'
#
loop_
_entity.id
_entity.type
_entity.pdbx_description
1 polymer ?
#
loop_
_entity_poly.entity_id
_entity_poly.type
_entity_poly.pdbx_seq_one_letter_code
_entity_poly.pdbx_strand_id
1 'polypeptide(L)'
;MKKIIIWPIILILSIFLSGCNPPPENPLLGSSTIQGNVYYFDKPENQSNNIKVNLIPQTEDSPLNINNTYVVTGNSGSYKFQNIPAGTYLILAQDIDKNYQPANVIVEVADNQTITAETMILTKVIKHIVIFRETETGWSNAGIPSSVIGDILTTEIGMTEGTSQNQFEYRSIRDQNPNLNLNIGDLIIIEGDQPQDFYDFYTNNIETFNNFIANGGTIFWIACDNGWAYGNYTSHLPGGVTWRDAYDSYNNLVYFEHPITKNFPEQLYGNYASHGGFDNLDTANIANLMIYIKEKTGDGVNTFPTYIEYRYNKGRVLATTAPLEWYVTNGPTEIPEGFNTTYKDLFKLMLVRSLRYIMNLNVSPDIPISETINVQILKVNGVSHK
;
A
#
# COMPACT_ATOMS: atom_id res chain seq x y z
N MET A 1 53.43 -56.20 61.99
CA MET A 1 52.22 -55.61 61.38
C MET A 1 52.61 -54.37 60.59
N LYS A 2 51.88 -54.12 59.49
CA LYS A 2 52.01 -53.04 58.50
C LYS A 2 53.08 -53.22 57.41
N LYS A 3 52.64 -53.77 56.27
CA LYS A 3 53.30 -53.68 54.96
C LYS A 3 52.91 -52.35 54.31
N ILE A 4 53.90 -51.64 53.79
CA ILE A 4 53.76 -50.41 53.00
C ILE A 4 53.49 -50.83 51.54
N ILE A 5 52.42 -50.33 50.95
CA ILE A 5 52.10 -50.49 49.52
C ILE A 5 52.19 -49.11 48.89
N ILE A 6 53.11 -48.96 47.93
CA ILE A 6 53.28 -47.78 47.09
C ILE A 6 52.41 -47.99 45.85
N TRP A 7 51.49 -47.05 45.58
CA TRP A 7 50.68 -47.01 44.37
C TRP A 7 51.35 -46.12 43.30
N PRO A 8 51.36 -46.50 42.02
CA PRO A 8 51.82 -45.63 40.94
C PRO A 8 50.72 -44.66 40.54
N ILE A 9 51.10 -43.39 40.38
CA ILE A 9 50.25 -42.34 39.81
C ILE A 9 50.24 -42.53 38.29
N ILE A 10 49.08 -42.89 37.74
CA ILE A 10 48.82 -42.90 36.30
C ILE A 10 48.45 -41.48 35.90
N LEU A 11 49.31 -40.86 35.08
CA LEU A 11 49.08 -39.57 34.44
C LEU A 11 48.14 -39.81 33.24
N ILE A 12 46.85 -39.49 33.39
CA ILE A 12 45.91 -39.49 32.27
C ILE A 12 45.98 -38.11 31.61
N LEU A 13 46.60 -38.07 30.43
CA LEU A 13 46.63 -36.93 29.54
C LEU A 13 45.25 -36.77 28.89
N SER A 14 44.37 -35.95 29.49
CA SER A 14 43.10 -35.58 28.87
C SER A 14 43.35 -34.58 27.75
N ILE A 15 43.30 -35.08 26.52
CA ILE A 15 43.23 -34.27 25.29
C ILE A 15 41.94 -33.46 25.36
N PHE A 16 42.04 -32.14 25.53
CA PHE A 16 40.94 -31.23 25.28
C PHE A 16 40.65 -31.25 23.78
N LEU A 17 39.71 -32.09 23.35
CA LEU A 17 38.93 -31.81 22.16
C LEU A 17 38.04 -30.62 22.53
N SER A 18 38.51 -29.42 22.21
CA SER A 18 37.67 -28.22 22.13
C SER A 18 36.62 -28.45 21.05
N GLY A 19 35.55 -29.15 21.42
CA GLY A 19 34.29 -29.04 20.71
C GLY A 19 33.88 -27.58 20.79
N CYS A 20 33.80 -26.92 19.62
CA CYS A 20 32.90 -25.79 19.50
C CYS A 20 31.54 -26.29 19.96
N ASN A 21 31.13 -25.94 21.18
CA ASN A 21 29.71 -25.92 21.46
C ASN A 21 29.11 -25.00 20.38
N PRO A 22 28.16 -25.45 19.56
CA PRO A 22 27.36 -24.50 18.81
C PRO A 22 26.83 -23.48 19.82
N PRO A 23 26.78 -22.19 19.46
CA PRO A 23 26.18 -21.21 20.34
C PRO A 23 24.81 -21.73 20.76
N PRO A 24 24.38 -21.50 22.02
CA PRO A 24 23.08 -21.97 22.47
C PRO A 24 22.05 -21.56 21.43
N GLU A 25 21.30 -22.53 20.89
CA GLU A 25 20.17 -22.26 20.01
C GLU A 25 19.35 -21.19 20.70
N ASN A 26 19.32 -19.99 20.12
CA ASN A 26 18.47 -18.94 20.59
C ASN A 26 17.05 -19.38 20.20
N PRO A 27 16.21 -19.87 21.12
CA PRO A 27 14.88 -20.26 20.76
C PRO A 27 14.13 -18.95 20.47
N LEU A 28 13.49 -18.84 19.30
CA LEU A 28 12.60 -17.75 18.84
C LEU A 28 13.19 -16.73 17.83
N LEU A 29 13.91 -17.19 16.79
CA LEU A 29 14.00 -16.40 15.54
C LEU A 29 12.90 -16.76 14.52
N GLY A 30 12.23 -17.91 14.69
CA GLY A 30 11.33 -18.49 13.67
C GLY A 30 12.07 -19.44 12.73
N SER A 31 11.33 -20.23 11.97
CA SER A 31 11.87 -21.32 11.13
C SER A 31 11.39 -21.27 9.68
N SER A 32 10.66 -20.22 9.32
CA SER A 32 10.06 -20.07 8.01
C SER A 32 10.98 -19.28 7.05
N THR A 33 10.69 -19.39 5.76
CA THR A 33 11.39 -18.72 4.68
C THR A 33 10.39 -18.02 3.76
N ILE A 34 10.65 -16.75 3.47
CA ILE A 34 9.93 -15.97 2.46
C ILE A 34 10.92 -15.64 1.34
N GLN A 35 10.55 -15.92 0.10
CA GLN A 35 11.39 -15.63 -1.07
C GLN A 35 10.55 -15.15 -2.25
N GLY A 36 11.19 -14.57 -3.25
CA GLY A 36 10.50 -14.15 -4.45
C GLY A 36 11.41 -13.43 -5.43
N ASN A 37 10.78 -12.83 -6.44
CA ASN A 37 11.44 -12.05 -7.47
C ASN A 37 10.83 -10.66 -7.55
N VAL A 38 11.65 -9.69 -7.94
CA VAL A 38 11.22 -8.33 -8.23
C VAL A 38 11.96 -7.81 -9.45
N TYR A 39 11.21 -7.21 -10.38
CA TYR A 39 11.73 -6.79 -11.69
C TYR A 39 11.37 -5.34 -12.01
N TYR A 40 12.17 -4.72 -12.88
CA TYR A 40 11.78 -3.47 -13.53
C TYR A 40 10.89 -3.77 -14.74
N PHE A 41 9.81 -3.01 -14.92
CA PHE A 41 8.82 -3.30 -15.98
C PHE A 41 9.38 -3.26 -17.41
N ASP A 42 10.45 -2.49 -17.64
CA ASP A 42 11.07 -2.17 -18.92
C ASP A 42 12.48 -2.75 -19.11
N LYS A 43 13.00 -3.51 -18.14
CA LYS A 43 14.31 -4.17 -18.26
C LYS A 43 14.15 -5.68 -18.40
N PRO A 44 15.11 -6.36 -19.03
CA PRO A 44 15.23 -7.81 -18.95
C PRO A 44 15.31 -8.29 -17.49
N GLU A 45 14.74 -9.45 -17.18
CA GLU A 45 14.69 -9.98 -15.81
C GLU A 45 16.07 -10.12 -15.15
N ASN A 46 17.12 -10.37 -15.95
CA ASN A 46 18.51 -10.44 -15.51
C ASN A 46 19.20 -9.06 -15.32
N GLN A 47 18.43 -7.97 -15.29
CA GLN A 47 18.90 -6.61 -15.02
C GLN A 47 18.12 -5.96 -13.87
N SER A 48 17.84 -6.76 -12.84
CA SER A 48 16.99 -6.37 -11.70
C SER A 48 17.79 -6.20 -10.40
N ASN A 49 19.05 -5.77 -10.51
CA ASN A 49 19.88 -5.43 -9.37
C ASN A 49 19.50 -4.08 -8.74
N ASN A 50 20.01 -3.82 -7.54
CA ASN A 50 19.86 -2.57 -6.79
C ASN A 50 18.42 -2.27 -6.33
N ILE A 51 17.58 -3.29 -6.19
CA ILE A 51 16.25 -3.14 -5.59
C ILE A 51 16.38 -3.50 -4.12
N LYS A 52 16.08 -2.54 -3.23
CA LYS A 52 16.00 -2.78 -1.79
C LYS A 52 14.64 -3.38 -1.47
N VAL A 53 14.63 -4.61 -0.95
CA VAL A 53 13.42 -5.32 -0.51
C VAL A 53 13.43 -5.35 1.02
N ASN A 54 12.46 -4.69 1.65
CA ASN A 54 12.29 -4.67 3.10
C ASN A 54 11.18 -5.66 3.49
N LEU A 55 11.37 -6.35 4.61
CA LEU A 55 10.35 -7.21 5.24
C LEU A 55 9.84 -6.49 6.50
N ILE A 56 8.54 -6.21 6.54
CA ILE A 56 7.92 -5.39 7.58
C ILE A 56 6.77 -6.20 8.21
N PRO A 57 6.81 -6.54 9.51
CA PRO A 57 5.71 -7.24 10.16
C PRO A 57 4.47 -6.36 10.20
N GLN A 58 3.27 -6.95 10.17
CA GLN A 58 2.02 -6.21 10.33
C GLN A 58 1.52 -6.15 11.79
N THR A 59 2.24 -6.78 12.73
CA THR A 59 1.91 -6.76 14.16
C THR A 59 3.13 -6.33 14.99
N GLU A 60 2.89 -5.47 16.00
CA GLU A 60 3.94 -5.02 16.93
C GLU A 60 4.49 -6.17 17.79
N ASP A 61 3.69 -7.22 18.01
CA ASP A 61 4.04 -8.41 18.79
C ASP A 61 4.94 -9.41 18.05
N SER A 62 5.47 -9.04 16.88
CA SER A 62 6.47 -9.90 16.22
C SER A 62 7.67 -10.06 17.17
N PRO A 63 8.08 -11.28 17.53
CA PRO A 63 9.12 -11.54 18.53
C PRO A 63 10.52 -11.03 18.13
N LEU A 64 10.63 -10.47 16.93
CA LEU A 64 11.83 -9.90 16.36
C LEU A 64 11.65 -8.40 16.11
N ASN A 65 12.64 -7.59 16.50
CA ASN A 65 12.78 -6.24 15.97
C ASN A 65 13.30 -6.30 14.52
N ILE A 66 12.45 -6.78 13.61
CA ILE A 66 12.70 -6.91 12.16
C ILE A 66 12.49 -5.60 11.40
N ASN A 67 12.28 -4.48 12.09
CA ASN A 67 12.03 -3.16 11.48
C ASN A 67 13.17 -2.66 10.56
N ASN A 68 14.30 -3.37 10.51
CA ASN A 68 15.44 -3.10 9.62
C ASN A 68 15.87 -4.31 8.76
N THR A 69 15.03 -5.33 8.59
CA THR A 69 15.36 -6.51 7.77
C THR A 69 15.16 -6.18 6.30
N TYR A 70 16.26 -6.08 5.55
CA TYR A 70 16.22 -5.88 4.11
C TYR A 70 17.28 -6.70 3.38
N VAL A 71 17.04 -6.90 2.09
CA VAL A 71 18.01 -7.44 1.14
C VAL A 71 18.08 -6.53 -0.08
N VAL A 72 19.23 -6.49 -0.73
CA VAL A 72 19.41 -5.79 -2.00
C VAL A 72 19.59 -6.84 -3.08
N THR A 73 18.78 -6.79 -4.13
CA THR A 73 18.80 -7.78 -5.20
C THR A 73 20.08 -7.70 -6.03
N GLY A 74 20.54 -8.87 -6.48
CA GLY A 74 21.47 -8.98 -7.61
C GLY A 74 20.73 -8.94 -8.95
N ASN A 75 21.44 -9.23 -10.04
CA ASN A 75 20.92 -9.14 -11.41
C ASN A 75 19.63 -9.94 -11.65
N SER A 76 19.42 -11.06 -10.96
CA SER A 76 18.23 -11.91 -11.12
C SER A 76 16.97 -11.37 -10.42
N GLY A 77 17.06 -10.26 -9.69
CA GLY A 77 15.91 -9.70 -8.94
C GLY A 77 15.44 -10.57 -7.77
N SER A 78 16.16 -11.64 -7.43
CA SER A 78 15.74 -12.59 -6.41
C SER A 78 16.05 -12.09 -5.00
N TYR A 79 15.14 -12.34 -4.08
CA TYR A 79 15.29 -12.02 -2.66
C TYR A 79 14.87 -13.20 -1.78
N LYS A 80 15.45 -13.29 -0.57
CA LYS A 80 15.16 -14.36 0.39
C LYS A 80 15.36 -13.88 1.83
N PHE A 81 14.38 -14.14 2.67
CA PHE A 81 14.41 -13.96 4.12
C PHE A 81 14.26 -15.34 4.78
N GLN A 82 15.09 -15.64 5.78
CA GLN A 82 15.12 -16.94 6.45
C GLN A 82 15.07 -16.75 7.97
N ASN A 83 14.65 -17.80 8.67
CA ASN A 83 14.44 -17.76 10.12
C ASN A 83 13.47 -16.64 10.47
N ILE A 84 12.30 -16.67 9.81
CA ILE A 84 11.21 -15.72 10.01
C ILE A 84 10.12 -16.40 10.84
N PRO A 85 9.55 -15.75 11.87
CA PRO A 85 8.41 -16.29 12.61
C PRO A 85 7.18 -16.43 11.72
N ALA A 86 6.25 -17.32 12.09
CA ALA A 86 4.92 -17.28 11.50
C ALA A 86 4.28 -15.89 11.69
N GLY A 87 3.51 -15.46 10.69
CA GLY A 87 2.79 -14.18 10.73
C GLY A 87 2.57 -13.57 9.35
N THR A 88 2.03 -12.35 9.37
CA THR A 88 1.73 -11.56 8.17
C THR A 88 2.76 -10.45 8.01
N TYR A 89 3.30 -10.34 6.79
CA TYR A 89 4.38 -9.43 6.46
C TYR A 89 4.03 -8.61 5.21
N LEU A 90 4.36 -7.32 5.25
CA LEU A 90 4.49 -6.47 4.08
C LEU A 90 5.91 -6.60 3.53
N ILE A 91 6.00 -6.98 2.26
CA ILE A 91 7.24 -6.92 1.50
C ILE A 91 7.19 -5.65 0.67
N LEU A 92 8.14 -4.73 0.90
CA LEU A 92 8.22 -3.45 0.21
C LEU A 92 9.53 -3.37 -0.59
N ALA A 93 9.39 -3.37 -1.92
CA ALA A 93 10.50 -3.20 -2.85
C ALA A 93 10.64 -1.74 -3.32
N GLN A 94 11.86 -1.22 -3.28
CA GLN A 94 12.18 0.15 -3.64
C GLN A 94 13.44 0.17 -4.50
N ASP A 95 13.38 0.88 -5.64
CA ASP A 95 14.57 1.21 -6.41
C ASP A 95 15.43 2.18 -5.60
N ILE A 96 16.68 1.80 -5.33
CA ILE A 96 17.64 2.62 -4.59
C ILE A 96 17.92 3.93 -5.35
N ASP A 97 17.92 3.88 -6.67
CA ASP A 97 18.20 5.04 -7.53
C ASP A 97 16.98 5.94 -7.75
N LYS A 98 15.81 5.55 -7.22
CA LYS A 98 14.54 6.28 -7.30
C LYS A 98 14.05 6.60 -8.72
N ASN A 99 14.44 5.81 -9.71
CA ASN A 99 13.97 5.90 -11.09
C ASN A 99 12.63 5.20 -11.31
N TYR A 100 12.23 4.35 -10.36
CA TYR A 100 11.00 3.57 -10.41
C TYR A 100 10.16 3.74 -9.13
N GLN A 101 8.86 3.53 -9.26
CA GLN A 101 7.91 3.53 -8.15
C GLN A 101 8.15 2.32 -7.25
N PRO A 102 7.83 2.42 -5.95
CA PRO A 102 7.83 1.25 -5.07
C PRO A 102 6.78 0.21 -5.50
N ALA A 103 7.02 -1.04 -5.14
CA ALA A 103 6.08 -2.14 -5.27
C ALA A 103 5.94 -2.86 -3.93
N ASN A 104 4.77 -3.48 -3.70
CA ASN A 104 4.50 -4.19 -2.47
C ASN A 104 3.73 -5.50 -2.70
N VAL A 105 3.78 -6.37 -1.70
CA VAL A 105 2.91 -7.54 -1.57
C VAL A 105 2.76 -7.90 -0.09
N ILE A 106 1.60 -8.42 0.29
CA ILE A 106 1.38 -9.02 1.62
C ILE A 106 1.57 -10.53 1.53
N VAL A 107 2.28 -11.09 2.52
CA VAL A 107 2.50 -12.53 2.62
C VAL A 107 2.20 -12.99 4.03
N GLU A 108 1.36 -14.02 4.15
CA GLU A 108 1.19 -14.77 5.39
C GLU A 108 2.03 -16.06 5.31
N VAL A 109 2.80 -16.33 6.36
CA VAL A 109 3.64 -17.51 6.45
C VAL A 109 3.36 -18.24 7.77
N ALA A 110 3.15 -19.55 7.69
CA ALA A 110 3.02 -20.43 8.85
C ALA A 110 4.39 -20.93 9.34
N ASP A 111 4.45 -21.56 10.51
CA ASP A 111 5.69 -22.10 11.07
C ASP A 111 6.31 -23.18 10.16
N ASN A 112 7.64 -23.15 10.02
CA ASN A 112 8.43 -24.05 9.17
C ASN A 112 8.03 -24.04 7.67
N GLN A 113 7.33 -23.01 7.21
CA GLN A 113 6.91 -22.91 5.81
C GLN A 113 7.96 -22.20 4.96
N THR A 114 8.15 -22.66 3.72
CA THR A 114 8.78 -21.84 2.66
C THR A 114 7.70 -21.35 1.72
N ILE A 115 7.56 -20.03 1.59
CA ILE A 115 6.60 -19.40 0.69
C ILE A 115 7.34 -18.58 -0.37
N THR A 116 6.90 -18.72 -1.62
CA THR A 116 7.32 -17.85 -2.71
C THR A 116 6.24 -16.79 -2.89
N ALA A 117 6.57 -15.54 -2.59
CA ALA A 117 5.70 -14.41 -2.82
C ALA A 117 5.48 -14.18 -4.32
N GLU A 118 4.35 -13.59 -4.66
CA GLU A 118 4.11 -13.14 -6.03
C GLU A 118 5.21 -12.18 -6.51
N THR A 119 5.51 -12.24 -7.80
CA THR A 119 6.52 -11.36 -8.41
C THR A 119 6.07 -9.91 -8.34
N MET A 120 6.93 -9.04 -7.79
CA MET A 120 6.70 -7.60 -7.79
C MET A 120 7.28 -6.95 -9.04
N ILE A 121 6.64 -5.89 -9.54
CA ILE A 121 7.08 -5.12 -10.71
C ILE A 121 7.21 -3.64 -10.34
N LEU A 122 8.39 -3.05 -10.56
CA LEU A 122 8.64 -1.62 -10.38
C LEU A 122 8.36 -0.89 -11.69
N THR A 123 7.41 0.05 -11.67
CA THR A 123 6.99 0.89 -12.81
C THR A 123 7.73 2.23 -12.83
N LYS A 124 7.72 2.95 -13.95
CA LYS A 124 8.46 4.21 -14.08
C LYS A 124 8.01 5.22 -13.02
N VAL A 125 8.96 5.92 -12.39
CA VAL A 125 8.63 7.02 -11.46
C VAL A 125 7.76 8.07 -12.17
N ILE A 126 6.78 8.59 -11.44
CA ILE A 126 5.85 9.58 -11.96
C ILE A 126 6.53 10.94 -12.09
N LYS A 127 6.37 11.56 -13.25
CA LYS A 127 6.95 12.86 -13.59
C LYS A 127 5.93 13.88 -14.02
N HIS A 128 4.71 13.47 -14.32
CA HIS A 128 3.63 14.34 -14.75
C HIS A 128 2.29 13.69 -14.38
N ILE A 129 1.26 14.49 -14.12
CA ILE A 129 -0.05 13.99 -13.68
C ILE A 129 -1.13 14.54 -14.60
N VAL A 130 -1.94 13.63 -15.15
CA VAL A 130 -3.14 13.98 -15.93
C VAL A 130 -4.35 13.69 -15.06
N ILE A 131 -5.16 14.72 -14.80
CA ILE A 131 -6.38 14.63 -14.00
C ILE A 131 -7.56 14.68 -14.95
N PHE A 132 -8.28 13.57 -15.08
CA PHE A 132 -9.56 13.54 -15.77
C PHE A 132 -10.65 14.01 -14.81
N ARG A 133 -11.23 15.16 -15.13
CA ARG A 133 -12.32 15.78 -14.37
C ARG A 133 -13.18 16.63 -15.29
N GLU A 134 -14.49 16.41 -15.26
CA GLU A 134 -15.43 17.27 -15.97
C GLU A 134 -15.81 18.52 -15.17
N THR A 135 -15.99 19.65 -15.84
CA THR A 135 -16.30 20.95 -15.21
C THR A 135 -17.73 21.02 -14.64
N GLU A 136 -18.63 20.20 -15.19
CA GLU A 136 -20.03 20.03 -14.76
C GLU A 136 -20.18 18.97 -13.66
N THR A 137 -19.07 18.49 -13.11
CA THR A 137 -19.10 17.56 -11.97
C THR A 137 -19.99 18.11 -10.87
N GLY A 138 -20.75 17.20 -10.27
CA GLY A 138 -21.60 17.47 -9.12
C GLY A 138 -20.86 18.14 -7.95
N TRP A 139 -19.53 18.12 -7.99
CA TRP A 139 -18.62 18.82 -7.10
C TRP A 139 -18.88 20.31 -6.91
N SER A 140 -19.26 21.07 -7.94
CA SER A 140 -19.63 22.48 -7.75
C SER A 140 -20.87 22.61 -6.84
N ASN A 141 -21.85 21.72 -7.02
CA ASN A 141 -23.04 21.62 -6.14
C ASN A 141 -22.68 21.05 -4.76
N ALA A 142 -21.65 20.22 -4.67
CA ALA A 142 -21.12 19.68 -3.42
C ALA A 142 -20.17 20.65 -2.69
N GLY A 143 -19.95 21.86 -3.23
CA GLY A 143 -19.07 22.87 -2.64
C GLY A 143 -17.56 22.55 -2.73
N ILE A 144 -17.18 21.64 -3.62
CA ILE A 144 -15.78 21.22 -3.83
C ILE A 144 -15.16 22.05 -4.96
N PRO A 145 -14.02 22.73 -4.74
CA PRO A 145 -13.31 23.45 -5.79
C PRO A 145 -12.95 22.54 -6.97
N SER A 146 -13.07 23.07 -8.20
CA SER A 146 -12.64 22.36 -9.41
C SER A 146 -11.14 22.05 -9.43
N SER A 147 -10.36 22.78 -8.63
CA SER A 147 -8.91 22.68 -8.51
C SER A 147 -8.44 21.77 -7.37
N VAL A 148 -9.33 21.13 -6.60
CA VAL A 148 -8.96 20.53 -5.30
C VAL A 148 -7.76 19.57 -5.34
N ILE A 149 -7.66 18.70 -6.36
CA ILE A 149 -6.49 17.82 -6.53
C ILE A 149 -5.26 18.64 -6.96
N GLY A 150 -5.40 19.57 -7.91
CA GLY A 150 -4.32 20.48 -8.32
C GLY A 150 -3.77 21.34 -7.18
N ASP A 151 -4.64 21.77 -6.27
CA ASP A 151 -4.26 22.52 -5.06
C ASP A 151 -3.43 21.65 -4.12
N ILE A 152 -3.79 20.38 -3.94
CA ILE A 152 -3.00 19.41 -3.16
C ILE A 152 -1.66 19.14 -3.83
N LEU A 153 -1.64 18.95 -5.15
CA LEU A 153 -0.39 18.76 -5.90
C LEU A 153 0.53 19.98 -5.78
N THR A 154 -0.04 21.18 -5.80
CA THR A 154 0.72 22.42 -5.63
C THR A 154 1.28 22.55 -4.21
N THR A 155 0.45 22.34 -3.19
CA THR A 155 0.78 22.65 -1.80
C THR A 155 1.53 21.53 -1.08
N GLU A 156 1.21 20.27 -1.35
CA GLU A 156 1.72 19.11 -0.61
C GLU A 156 2.82 18.34 -1.37
N ILE A 157 2.88 18.52 -2.70
CA ILE A 157 3.86 17.86 -3.57
C ILE A 157 4.85 18.86 -4.20
N GLY A 158 4.41 20.10 -4.48
CA GLY A 158 5.23 21.13 -5.11
C GLY A 158 5.22 21.09 -6.64
N MET A 159 4.13 20.60 -7.23
CA MET A 159 3.93 20.62 -8.69
C MET A 159 3.26 21.92 -9.14
N THR A 160 3.33 22.25 -10.43
CA THR A 160 2.63 23.39 -11.02
C THR A 160 1.70 22.92 -12.14
N GLU A 161 0.66 23.68 -12.45
CA GLU A 161 -0.16 23.36 -13.61
C GLU A 161 0.63 23.49 -14.94
N GLY A 162 0.45 22.55 -15.85
CA GLY A 162 1.13 22.45 -17.14
C GLY A 162 1.38 21.01 -17.58
N THR A 163 1.96 20.82 -18.78
CA THR A 163 2.11 19.51 -19.44
C THR A 163 3.53 18.95 -19.43
N SER A 164 4.46 19.59 -18.72
CA SER A 164 5.87 19.20 -18.65
C SER A 164 6.20 18.36 -17.40
N GLN A 165 7.47 17.95 -17.27
CA GLN A 165 7.94 17.28 -16.06
C GLN A 165 7.72 18.16 -14.81
N ASN A 166 7.31 17.51 -13.72
CA ASN A 166 6.90 18.07 -12.43
C ASN A 166 5.67 19.00 -12.53
N GLN A 167 4.82 18.77 -13.53
CA GLN A 167 3.57 19.50 -13.71
C GLN A 167 2.35 18.58 -13.74
N PHE A 168 1.17 19.17 -13.60
CA PHE A 168 -0.11 18.48 -13.74
C PHE A 168 -1.04 19.23 -14.68
N GLU A 169 -1.93 18.51 -15.36
CA GLU A 169 -2.95 19.11 -16.23
C GLU A 169 -4.33 18.50 -15.97
N TYR A 170 -5.36 19.30 -16.20
CA TYR A 170 -6.74 18.83 -16.27
C TYR A 170 -7.11 18.50 -17.71
N ARG A 171 -7.76 17.35 -17.91
CA ARG A 171 -8.32 16.94 -19.20
C ARG A 171 -9.79 16.57 -19.05
N SER A 172 -10.57 16.93 -20.06
CA SER A 172 -11.92 16.40 -20.27
C SER A 172 -11.84 15.23 -21.26
N ILE A 173 -12.62 14.18 -21.02
CA ILE A 173 -12.83 13.10 -21.99
C ILE A 173 -14.08 13.33 -22.85
N ARG A 174 -14.89 14.34 -22.52
CA ARG A 174 -16.12 14.73 -23.23
C ARG A 174 -15.88 15.70 -24.38
N ASP A 175 -14.68 16.26 -24.50
CA ASP A 175 -14.30 17.09 -25.65
C ASP A 175 -14.52 16.33 -26.97
N GLN A 176 -14.84 17.06 -28.05
CA GLN A 176 -15.10 16.46 -29.37
C GLN A 176 -13.93 15.58 -29.86
N ASN A 177 -12.71 15.87 -29.43
CA ASN A 177 -11.50 15.07 -29.69
C ASN A 177 -10.69 14.97 -28.38
N PRO A 178 -11.05 14.04 -27.47
CA PRO A 178 -10.40 13.98 -26.17
C PRO A 178 -8.96 13.51 -26.32
N ASN A 179 -8.04 14.15 -25.58
CA ASN A 179 -6.63 13.80 -25.63
C ASN A 179 -6.34 12.55 -24.77
N LEU A 180 -6.46 11.38 -25.40
CA LEU A 180 -6.15 10.07 -24.83
C LEU A 180 -4.71 9.60 -25.10
N ASN A 181 -3.79 10.51 -25.38
CA ASN A 181 -2.36 10.19 -25.42
C ASN A 181 -1.84 10.09 -23.98
N LEU A 182 -1.77 8.86 -23.47
CA LEU A 182 -1.30 8.52 -22.13
C LEU A 182 0.15 8.02 -22.20
N ASN A 183 1.08 8.63 -21.46
CA ASN A 183 2.50 8.28 -21.53
C ASN A 183 2.94 7.51 -20.29
N ILE A 184 3.79 6.50 -20.48
CA ILE A 184 4.42 5.79 -19.36
C ILE A 184 5.27 6.78 -18.55
N GLY A 185 5.05 6.84 -17.24
CA GLY A 185 5.65 7.84 -16.36
C GLY A 185 4.70 9.02 -16.06
N ASP A 186 3.54 9.09 -16.72
CA ASP A 186 2.39 9.87 -16.25
C ASP A 186 1.62 9.08 -15.18
N LEU A 187 1.06 9.78 -14.20
CA LEU A 187 -0.02 9.27 -13.37
C LEU A 187 -1.33 9.79 -13.95
N ILE A 188 -2.25 8.87 -14.22
CA ILE A 188 -3.62 9.22 -14.59
C ILE A 188 -4.47 9.20 -13.32
N ILE A 189 -5.11 10.32 -13.00
CA ILE A 189 -6.10 10.40 -11.92
C ILE A 189 -7.47 10.52 -12.57
N ILE A 190 -8.39 9.63 -12.20
CA ILE A 190 -9.81 9.81 -12.48
C ILE A 190 -10.46 10.23 -11.17
N GLU A 191 -10.90 11.49 -11.12
CA GLU A 191 -11.68 11.98 -9.98
C GLU A 191 -13.07 11.35 -9.98
N GLY A 192 -13.67 11.26 -8.80
CA GLY A 192 -15.00 10.73 -8.59
C GLY A 192 -16.11 11.64 -9.07
N ASP A 193 -17.33 11.15 -8.93
CA ASP A 193 -18.62 11.76 -9.27
C ASP A 193 -18.62 12.47 -10.62
N GLN A 194 -18.42 11.69 -11.67
CA GLN A 194 -18.44 12.16 -13.06
C GLN A 194 -19.84 12.02 -13.67
N PRO A 195 -20.21 12.83 -14.68
CA PRO A 195 -21.49 12.69 -15.37
C PRO A 195 -21.57 11.36 -16.16
N GLN A 196 -22.78 10.89 -16.48
CA GLN A 196 -22.98 9.60 -17.16
C GLN A 196 -22.20 9.49 -18.48
N ASP A 197 -22.17 10.56 -19.27
CA ASP A 197 -21.48 10.55 -20.55
C ASP A 197 -19.97 10.40 -20.41
N PHE A 198 -19.34 10.90 -19.34
CA PHE A 198 -17.94 10.58 -19.01
C PHE A 198 -17.74 9.07 -18.89
N TYR A 199 -18.59 8.39 -18.13
CA TYR A 199 -18.49 6.95 -17.91
C TYR A 199 -18.72 6.17 -19.21
N ASP A 200 -19.71 6.58 -20.01
CA ASP A 200 -19.96 5.99 -21.32
C ASP A 200 -18.76 6.17 -22.26
N PHE A 201 -18.12 7.35 -22.26
CA PHE A 201 -16.89 7.61 -23.03
C PHE A 201 -15.72 6.78 -22.54
N TYR A 202 -15.52 6.68 -21.22
CA TYR A 202 -14.49 5.81 -20.64
C TYR A 202 -14.71 4.36 -21.09
N THR A 203 -15.93 3.83 -20.96
CA THR A 203 -16.27 2.44 -21.34
C THR A 203 -16.03 2.20 -22.82
N ASN A 204 -16.39 3.14 -23.69
CA ASN A 204 -16.12 3.04 -25.13
C ASN A 204 -14.62 3.07 -25.47
N ASN A 205 -13.77 3.61 -24.59
CA ASN A 205 -12.33 3.73 -24.77
C ASN A 205 -11.52 2.88 -23.78
N ILE A 206 -12.16 1.91 -23.12
CA ILE A 206 -11.55 1.13 -22.04
C ILE A 206 -10.26 0.43 -22.47
N GLU A 207 -10.17 0.01 -23.73
CA GLU A 207 -8.97 -0.60 -24.29
C GLU A 207 -7.76 0.33 -24.33
N THR A 208 -7.97 1.65 -24.47
CA THR A 208 -6.86 2.63 -24.39
C THR A 208 -6.26 2.64 -22.99
N PHE A 209 -7.10 2.65 -21.95
CA PHE A 209 -6.67 2.63 -20.55
C PHE A 209 -6.08 1.26 -20.16
N ASN A 210 -6.71 0.16 -20.58
CA ASN A 210 -6.19 -1.20 -20.39
C ASN A 210 -4.81 -1.35 -21.02
N ASN A 211 -4.61 -0.90 -22.26
CA ASN A 211 -3.32 -0.98 -22.93
C ASN A 211 -2.26 -0.10 -22.26
N PHE A 212 -2.61 1.13 -21.86
CA PHE A 212 -1.71 1.99 -21.11
C PHE A 212 -1.19 1.31 -19.83
N ILE A 213 -2.10 0.76 -19.04
CA ILE A 213 -1.75 0.11 -17.77
C ILE A 213 -1.03 -1.20 -18.05
N ALA A 214 -1.50 -2.04 -18.97
CA ALA A 214 -0.86 -3.32 -19.27
C ALA A 214 0.62 -3.18 -19.67
N ASN A 215 0.99 -2.04 -20.26
CA ASN A 215 2.36 -1.71 -20.68
C ASN A 215 3.21 -0.99 -19.62
N GLY A 216 2.72 -0.85 -18.38
CA GLY A 216 3.48 -0.24 -17.26
C GLY A 216 2.94 1.11 -16.78
N GLY A 217 1.78 1.54 -17.29
CA GLY A 217 1.09 2.76 -16.86
C GLY A 217 0.59 2.68 -15.42
N THR A 218 0.29 3.83 -14.83
CA THR A 218 -0.26 3.94 -13.46
C THR A 218 -1.52 4.79 -13.48
N ILE A 219 -2.58 4.27 -12.87
CA ILE A 219 -3.83 5.00 -12.65
C ILE A 219 -4.16 5.03 -11.16
N PHE A 220 -4.73 6.15 -10.71
CA PHE A 220 -5.39 6.27 -9.42
C PHE A 220 -6.84 6.71 -9.65
N TRP A 221 -7.79 5.82 -9.37
CA TRP A 221 -9.21 6.10 -9.55
C TRP A 221 -9.89 6.35 -8.20
N ILE A 222 -10.52 7.50 -8.05
CA ILE A 222 -11.45 7.77 -6.94
C ILE A 222 -12.86 7.38 -7.41
N ALA A 223 -13.21 6.11 -7.18
CA ALA A 223 -14.36 5.40 -7.73
C ALA A 223 -15.61 5.61 -6.86
N CYS A 224 -16.13 6.84 -6.85
CA CYS A 224 -17.41 7.18 -6.21
C CYS A 224 -18.36 7.79 -7.24
N ASP A 225 -19.23 6.98 -7.83
CA ASP A 225 -20.27 7.37 -8.79
C ASP A 225 -21.64 7.55 -8.09
N ASN A 226 -22.72 7.76 -8.83
CA ASN A 226 -24.08 7.97 -8.30
C ASN A 226 -24.21 9.13 -7.29
N GLY A 227 -23.32 10.11 -7.36
CA GLY A 227 -23.33 11.32 -6.54
C GLY A 227 -24.13 12.46 -7.17
N TRP A 228 -23.62 13.68 -7.00
CA TRP A 228 -24.26 14.91 -7.49
C TRP A 228 -24.21 15.06 -9.01
N ALA A 229 -23.30 14.35 -9.71
CA ALA A 229 -23.21 14.36 -11.17
C ALA A 229 -24.18 13.38 -11.84
N TYR A 230 -24.86 12.52 -11.07
CA TYR A 230 -25.83 11.52 -11.52
C TYR A 230 -25.28 10.48 -12.52
N GLY A 231 -23.96 10.40 -12.73
CA GLY A 231 -23.36 9.35 -13.53
C GLY A 231 -23.31 8.04 -12.75
N ASN A 232 -23.57 6.93 -13.42
CA ASN A 232 -23.51 5.58 -12.89
C ASN A 232 -22.52 4.75 -13.72
N TYR A 233 -21.45 4.31 -13.08
CA TYR A 233 -20.41 3.51 -13.70
C TYR A 233 -20.75 2.02 -13.55
N THR A 234 -21.24 1.43 -14.64
CA THR A 234 -21.65 0.01 -14.68
C THR A 234 -20.61 -0.90 -15.35
N SER A 235 -19.42 -0.37 -15.65
CA SER A 235 -18.34 -1.10 -16.31
C SER A 235 -17.34 -1.65 -15.30
N HIS A 236 -16.08 -1.84 -15.70
CA HIS A 236 -15.05 -2.42 -14.84
C HIS A 236 -13.73 -1.66 -14.92
N LEU A 237 -13.02 -1.62 -13.80
CA LEU A 237 -11.63 -1.21 -13.76
C LEU A 237 -10.75 -2.17 -14.59
N PRO A 238 -9.53 -1.75 -14.94
CA PRO A 238 -8.56 -2.60 -15.64
C PRO A 238 -8.35 -3.94 -14.95
N GLY A 239 -8.27 -5.02 -15.72
CA GLY A 239 -8.23 -6.39 -15.19
C GLY A 239 -9.59 -6.99 -14.81
N GLY A 240 -10.67 -6.23 -14.94
CA GLY A 240 -12.04 -6.71 -14.71
C GLY A 240 -12.55 -6.48 -13.29
N VAL A 241 -11.85 -5.72 -12.45
CA VAL A 241 -12.33 -5.38 -11.09
C VAL A 241 -13.59 -4.53 -11.19
N THR A 242 -14.63 -4.90 -10.46
CA THR A 242 -15.90 -4.15 -10.39
C THR A 242 -16.07 -3.55 -9.01
N TRP A 243 -17.13 -2.79 -8.78
CA TRP A 243 -17.60 -2.47 -7.44
C TRP A 243 -19.12 -2.49 -7.38
N ARG A 244 -19.64 -2.47 -6.16
CA ARG A 244 -21.07 -2.32 -5.86
C ARG A 244 -21.30 -1.04 -5.09
N ASP A 245 -22.45 -0.40 -5.28
CA ASP A 245 -22.85 0.74 -4.46
C ASP A 245 -23.25 0.28 -3.05
N ALA A 246 -22.59 0.86 -2.06
CA ALA A 246 -22.83 0.58 -0.64
C ALA A 246 -22.31 1.72 0.22
N TYR A 247 -23.25 2.46 0.82
CA TYR A 247 -22.90 3.60 1.65
C TYR A 247 -22.63 3.15 3.08
N ASP A 248 -21.42 3.44 3.57
CA ASP A 248 -21.06 3.25 4.97
C ASP A 248 -20.36 4.50 5.50
N SER A 249 -20.62 4.82 6.77
CA SER A 249 -19.94 5.90 7.46
C SER A 249 -18.58 5.49 8.03
N TYR A 250 -18.28 4.20 8.03
CA TYR A 250 -17.09 3.65 8.66
C TYR A 250 -16.30 2.74 7.74
N ASN A 251 -14.99 2.93 7.79
CA ASN A 251 -14.00 2.17 7.04
C ASN A 251 -12.92 1.69 8.00
N ASN A 252 -12.65 0.39 8.00
CA ASN A 252 -11.62 -0.23 8.83
C ASN A 252 -10.33 -0.36 8.02
N LEU A 253 -9.21 0.07 8.60
CA LEU A 253 -7.89 -0.19 8.05
C LEU A 253 -7.55 -1.67 8.20
N VAL A 254 -6.83 -2.20 7.21
CA VAL A 254 -6.40 -3.60 7.20
C VAL A 254 -4.94 -3.76 7.61
N TYR A 255 -4.08 -2.82 7.16
CA TYR A 255 -2.62 -2.88 7.38
C TYR A 255 -2.12 -1.54 7.91
N PHE A 256 -1.35 -1.58 9.00
CA PHE A 256 -0.92 -0.39 9.75
C PHE A 256 0.55 -0.01 9.53
N GLU A 257 1.31 -0.81 8.80
CA GLU A 257 2.73 -0.53 8.54
C GLU A 257 3.01 -0.10 7.10
N HIS A 258 1.99 -0.09 6.24
CA HIS A 258 2.15 0.39 4.88
C HIS A 258 2.36 1.91 4.84
N PRO A 259 3.27 2.45 4.00
CA PRO A 259 3.50 3.88 3.79
C PRO A 259 2.26 4.79 3.74
N ILE A 260 1.16 4.31 3.15
CA ILE A 260 -0.09 5.06 3.04
C ILE A 260 -0.80 5.15 4.40
N THR A 261 -0.91 4.04 5.11
CA THR A 261 -1.80 3.87 6.28
C THR A 261 -1.07 3.93 7.61
N LYS A 262 0.26 4.06 7.62
CA LYS A 262 1.04 4.01 8.85
C LYS A 262 0.64 5.07 9.88
N ASN A 263 0.41 4.65 11.12
CA ASN A 263 -0.06 5.51 12.22
C ASN A 263 -1.45 6.12 12.03
N PHE A 264 -2.30 5.57 11.17
CA PHE A 264 -3.72 5.94 11.13
C PHE A 264 -4.49 5.25 12.26
N PRO A 265 -5.65 5.79 12.68
CA PRO A 265 -6.58 5.04 13.55
C PRO A 265 -7.04 3.75 12.86
N GLU A 266 -7.46 2.76 13.64
CA GLU A 266 -8.04 1.51 13.12
C GLU A 266 -9.25 1.74 12.22
N GLN A 267 -9.95 2.86 12.43
CA GLN A 267 -11.17 3.20 11.71
C GLN A 267 -11.15 4.66 11.27
N LEU A 268 -11.52 4.90 10.01
CA LEU A 268 -11.89 6.20 9.49
C LEU A 268 -13.41 6.36 9.52
N TYR A 269 -13.87 7.55 9.89
CA TYR A 269 -15.27 7.91 9.98
C TYR A 269 -15.56 9.11 9.07
N GLY A 270 -16.70 9.06 8.37
CA GLY A 270 -17.22 10.20 7.62
C GLY A 270 -18.52 9.90 6.88
N ASN A 271 -19.22 10.93 6.42
CA ASN A 271 -20.43 10.75 5.61
C ASN A 271 -20.03 10.15 4.26
N TYR A 272 -20.44 8.89 4.02
CA TYR A 272 -20.01 8.12 2.86
C TYR A 272 -18.49 7.87 2.88
N ALA A 273 -17.96 7.42 4.03
CA ALA A 273 -16.56 6.96 4.11
C ALA A 273 -16.32 5.85 3.09
N SER A 274 -17.31 4.98 2.91
CA SER A 274 -17.45 4.10 1.75
C SER A 274 -18.59 4.60 0.86
N HIS A 275 -18.32 4.75 -0.44
CA HIS A 275 -19.34 4.94 -1.48
C HIS A 275 -19.70 3.60 -2.18
N GLY A 276 -19.04 2.52 -1.78
CA GLY A 276 -19.18 1.21 -2.39
C GLY A 276 -18.03 0.28 -2.03
N GLY A 277 -18.10 -0.98 -2.46
CA GLY A 277 -17.07 -1.97 -2.22
C GLY A 277 -16.58 -2.62 -3.50
N PHE A 278 -15.26 -2.73 -3.68
CA PHE A 278 -14.67 -3.46 -4.80
C PHE A 278 -14.99 -4.95 -4.70
N ASP A 279 -15.32 -5.53 -5.85
CA ASP A 279 -15.77 -6.91 -6.00
C ASP A 279 -15.06 -7.55 -7.21
N ASN A 280 -15.36 -8.83 -7.47
CA ASN A 280 -14.75 -9.63 -8.53
C ASN A 280 -13.23 -9.80 -8.38
N LEU A 281 -12.68 -9.59 -7.18
CA LEU A 281 -11.24 -9.56 -6.92
C LEU A 281 -10.59 -10.95 -7.08
N ASP A 282 -11.31 -12.02 -6.77
CA ASP A 282 -10.81 -13.41 -6.85
C ASP A 282 -10.80 -13.97 -8.28
N THR A 283 -11.55 -13.35 -9.19
CA THR A 283 -11.74 -13.79 -10.57
C THR A 283 -11.24 -12.78 -11.61
N ALA A 284 -10.94 -11.55 -11.19
CA ALA A 284 -10.29 -10.55 -12.01
C ALA A 284 -8.87 -10.98 -12.41
N ASN A 285 -8.44 -10.57 -13.59
CA ASN A 285 -7.09 -10.80 -14.08
C ASN A 285 -6.12 -9.76 -13.49
N ILE A 286 -5.84 -9.90 -12.19
CA ILE A 286 -5.00 -8.99 -11.41
C ILE A 286 -3.94 -9.77 -10.62
N ALA A 287 -2.89 -9.08 -10.19
CA ALA A 287 -1.86 -9.62 -9.30
C ALA A 287 -1.48 -8.59 -8.23
N ASN A 288 -0.78 -9.04 -7.19
CA ASN A 288 -0.31 -8.24 -6.05
C ASN A 288 -1.41 -7.37 -5.44
N LEU A 289 -2.59 -7.95 -5.21
CA LEU A 289 -3.69 -7.24 -4.57
C LEU A 289 -3.29 -6.83 -3.14
N MET A 290 -3.36 -5.54 -2.88
CA MET A 290 -3.23 -4.91 -1.58
C MET A 290 -4.56 -4.28 -1.23
N ILE A 291 -5.06 -4.57 -0.03
CA ILE A 291 -6.28 -3.97 0.51
C ILE A 291 -5.87 -3.08 1.67
N TYR A 292 -5.99 -1.77 1.52
CA TYR A 292 -5.68 -0.82 2.59
C TYR A 292 -6.83 -0.69 3.58
N ILE A 293 -8.06 -0.68 3.06
CA ILE A 293 -9.27 -0.36 3.79
C ILE A 293 -10.40 -1.24 3.31
N LYS A 294 -11.26 -1.65 4.25
CA LYS A 294 -12.55 -2.29 4.00
C LYS A 294 -13.65 -1.47 4.65
N GLU A 295 -14.84 -1.53 4.07
CA GLU A 295 -16.04 -1.07 4.76
C GLU A 295 -16.27 -1.92 6.02
N LYS A 296 -16.98 -1.36 6.99
CA LYS A 296 -17.36 -2.10 8.20
C LYS A 296 -18.61 -2.97 8.00
N THR A 297 -19.50 -2.55 7.10
CA THR A 297 -20.90 -2.98 6.89
C THR A 297 -21.72 -3.21 8.16
N GLY A 298 -22.81 -2.44 8.27
CA GLY A 298 -23.83 -2.57 9.31
C GLY A 298 -24.63 -3.89 9.32
N ASP A 299 -24.36 -4.85 8.42
CA ASP A 299 -24.95 -6.20 8.45
C ASP A 299 -24.03 -7.28 9.05
N GLY A 300 -22.74 -6.97 9.24
CA GLY A 300 -21.76 -7.81 9.95
C GLY A 300 -21.36 -9.12 9.27
N VAL A 301 -21.73 -9.36 8.00
CA VAL A 301 -21.47 -10.65 7.32
C VAL A 301 -20.53 -10.52 6.12
N ASN A 302 -20.62 -9.44 5.33
CA ASN A 302 -19.74 -9.25 4.18
C ASN A 302 -19.08 -7.85 4.21
N THR A 303 -17.77 -7.80 4.39
CA THR A 303 -16.98 -6.56 4.30
C THR A 303 -16.22 -6.52 2.97
N PHE A 304 -16.44 -5.51 2.14
CA PHE A 304 -15.76 -5.35 0.86
C PHE A 304 -14.58 -4.35 0.96
N PRO A 305 -13.51 -4.55 0.18
CA PRO A 305 -12.43 -3.56 0.06
C PRO A 305 -12.95 -2.23 -0.49
N THR A 306 -12.54 -1.13 0.12
CA THR A 306 -12.91 0.24 -0.28
C THR A 306 -11.70 1.05 -0.71
N TYR A 307 -10.49 0.58 -0.40
CA TYR A 307 -9.26 1.12 -0.95
C TYR A 307 -8.30 -0.02 -1.26
N ILE A 308 -8.03 -0.23 -2.55
CA ILE A 308 -7.15 -1.26 -3.08
C ILE A 308 -5.99 -0.69 -3.91
N GLU A 309 -4.97 -1.52 -4.04
CA GLU A 309 -3.93 -1.44 -5.07
C GLU A 309 -3.74 -2.81 -5.70
N TYR A 310 -3.51 -2.86 -7.02
CA TYR A 310 -3.17 -4.10 -7.71
C TYR A 310 -2.40 -3.86 -9.00
N ARG A 311 -1.91 -4.95 -9.60
CA ARG A 311 -1.27 -5.01 -10.92
C ARG A 311 -2.22 -5.55 -11.96
N TYR A 312 -2.28 -4.86 -13.09
CA TYR A 312 -2.83 -5.39 -14.33
C TYR A 312 -1.69 -5.48 -15.35
N ASN A 313 -1.25 -6.71 -15.63
CA ASN A 313 0.04 -7.00 -16.28
C ASN A 313 1.20 -6.21 -15.63
N LYS A 314 1.86 -5.32 -16.35
CA LYS A 314 3.03 -4.57 -15.87
C LYS A 314 2.68 -3.28 -15.14
N GLY A 315 1.45 -2.80 -15.27
CA GLY A 315 1.02 -1.51 -14.71
C GLY A 315 0.49 -1.61 -13.32
N ARG A 316 -0.03 -0.49 -12.85
CA ARG A 316 -0.52 -0.29 -11.49
C ARG A 316 -1.87 0.39 -11.50
N VAL A 317 -2.78 -0.13 -10.67
CA VAL A 317 -4.05 0.50 -10.37
C VAL A 317 -4.11 0.73 -8.87
N LEU A 318 -4.31 1.98 -8.45
CA LEU A 318 -4.87 2.28 -7.14
C LEU A 318 -6.33 2.68 -7.35
N ALA A 319 -7.21 2.23 -6.48
CA ALA A 319 -8.60 2.62 -6.54
C ALA A 319 -9.19 2.74 -5.14
N THR A 320 -10.00 3.77 -4.92
CA THR A 320 -10.72 3.99 -3.65
C THR A 320 -12.17 4.35 -3.92
N THR A 321 -13.11 3.79 -3.18
CA THR A 321 -14.52 4.21 -3.20
C THR A 321 -14.79 5.33 -2.20
N ALA A 322 -13.84 5.68 -1.35
CA ALA A 322 -13.93 6.89 -0.53
C ALA A 322 -13.75 8.14 -1.42
N PRO A 323 -14.66 9.13 -1.39
CA PRO A 323 -14.55 10.38 -2.15
C PRO A 323 -13.49 11.32 -1.54
N LEU A 324 -12.21 10.95 -1.66
CA LEU A 324 -11.09 11.61 -0.95
C LEU A 324 -11.02 13.13 -1.22
N GLU A 325 -11.24 13.56 -2.45
CA GLU A 325 -11.31 14.95 -2.88
C GLU A 325 -12.44 15.73 -2.21
N TRP A 326 -13.57 15.08 -1.92
CA TRP A 326 -14.67 15.71 -1.19
C TRP A 326 -14.29 15.94 0.27
N TYR A 327 -13.66 14.95 0.89
CA TYR A 327 -13.24 15.02 2.29
C TYR A 327 -12.23 16.14 2.56
N VAL A 328 -11.43 16.53 1.58
CA VAL A 328 -10.49 17.67 1.68
C VAL A 328 -11.21 18.96 2.08
N THR A 329 -12.47 19.14 1.65
CA THR A 329 -13.27 20.33 1.99
C THR A 329 -14.31 20.03 3.07
N ASN A 330 -15.03 18.92 2.93
CA ASN A 330 -16.26 18.66 3.68
C ASN A 330 -16.12 17.55 4.74
N GLY A 331 -14.91 17.06 4.98
CA GLY A 331 -14.70 15.99 5.93
C GLY A 331 -15.09 16.36 7.37
N PRO A 332 -15.36 15.34 8.22
CA PRO A 332 -15.70 15.54 9.62
C PRO A 332 -14.52 16.16 10.39
N THR A 333 -14.83 17.08 11.29
CA THR A 333 -13.82 17.78 12.09
C THR A 333 -13.61 17.14 13.46
N GLU A 334 -14.34 16.06 13.76
CA GLU A 334 -14.11 15.23 14.92
C GLU A 334 -12.70 14.62 14.88
N ILE A 335 -12.12 14.50 16.07
CA ILE A 335 -10.81 13.88 16.28
C ILE A 335 -11.07 12.45 16.80
N PRO A 336 -10.50 11.41 16.16
CA PRO A 336 -10.58 10.04 16.67
C PRO A 336 -9.95 9.94 18.05
N GLU A 337 -10.46 9.03 18.88
CA GLU A 337 -9.90 8.79 20.21
C GLU A 337 -8.40 8.45 20.12
N GLY A 338 -7.58 9.19 20.86
CA GLY A 338 -6.13 9.02 20.91
C GLY A 338 -5.32 9.73 19.83
N PHE A 339 -5.98 10.45 18.92
CA PHE A 339 -5.34 11.25 17.88
C PHE A 339 -5.42 12.74 18.21
N ASN A 340 -4.65 13.54 17.48
CA ASN A 340 -4.67 15.02 17.55
C ASN A 340 -5.02 15.66 16.19
N THR A 341 -5.46 14.85 15.23
CA THR A 341 -5.78 15.24 13.87
C THR A 341 -7.22 14.85 13.56
N THR A 342 -7.91 15.63 12.74
CA THR A 342 -9.32 15.39 12.42
C THR A 342 -9.50 14.27 11.40
N TYR A 343 -10.68 13.66 11.32
CA TYR A 343 -10.98 12.72 10.23
C TYR A 343 -10.80 13.35 8.84
N LYS A 344 -11.21 14.62 8.67
CA LYS A 344 -10.94 15.42 7.48
C LYS A 344 -9.46 15.43 7.10
N ASP A 345 -8.60 15.75 8.06
CA ASP A 345 -7.15 15.80 7.83
C ASP A 345 -6.56 14.41 7.57
N LEU A 346 -7.12 13.36 8.16
CA LEU A 346 -6.73 11.97 7.87
C LEU A 346 -7.08 11.55 6.44
N PHE A 347 -8.27 11.86 5.93
CA PHE A 347 -8.62 11.60 4.53
C PHE A 347 -7.74 12.39 3.56
N LYS A 348 -7.47 13.67 3.86
CA LYS A 348 -6.51 14.47 3.08
C LYS A 348 -5.11 13.84 3.12
N LEU A 349 -4.63 13.46 4.31
CA LEU A 349 -3.32 12.84 4.48
C LEU A 349 -3.21 11.52 3.72
N MET A 350 -4.28 10.74 3.67
CA MET A 350 -4.34 9.51 2.90
C MET A 350 -4.13 9.77 1.41
N LEU A 351 -4.87 10.73 0.84
CA LEU A 351 -4.68 11.17 -0.54
C LEU A 351 -3.24 11.64 -0.81
N VAL A 352 -2.69 12.49 0.07
CA VAL A 352 -1.31 13.00 -0.04
C VAL A 352 -0.29 11.86 0.02
N ARG A 353 -0.45 10.93 0.97
CA ARG A 353 0.48 9.80 1.11
C ARG A 353 0.42 8.86 -0.08
N SER A 354 -0.76 8.64 -0.65
CA SER A 354 -0.90 7.82 -1.86
C SER A 354 -0.18 8.45 -3.05
N LEU A 355 -0.35 9.76 -3.26
CA LEU A 355 0.39 10.50 -4.29
C LEU A 355 1.91 10.41 -4.05
N ARG A 356 2.37 10.72 -2.83
CA ARG A 356 3.81 10.65 -2.48
C ARG A 356 4.36 9.24 -2.64
N TYR A 357 3.62 8.22 -2.23
CA TYR A 357 4.01 6.82 -2.34
C TYR A 357 4.17 6.39 -3.80
N ILE A 358 3.17 6.65 -4.64
CA ILE A 358 3.23 6.34 -6.08
C ILE A 358 4.37 7.11 -6.76
N MET A 359 4.60 8.37 -6.38
CA MET A 359 5.66 9.21 -6.93
C MET A 359 7.06 8.88 -6.38
N ASN A 360 7.20 7.89 -5.49
CA ASN A 360 8.45 7.55 -4.80
C ASN A 360 9.08 8.74 -4.03
N LEU A 361 8.21 9.56 -3.43
CA LEU A 361 8.57 10.65 -2.52
C LEU A 361 8.53 10.16 -1.07
N ASN A 362 9.18 10.89 -0.16
CA ASN A 362 9.15 10.57 1.26
C ASN A 362 7.71 10.71 1.80
N VAL A 363 7.14 9.62 2.31
CA VAL A 363 5.80 9.55 2.89
C VAL A 363 5.80 9.89 4.39
N SER A 364 6.02 11.15 4.79
CA SER A 364 5.74 11.64 6.17
C SER A 364 5.94 13.17 6.30
N PRO A 365 5.49 13.83 7.39
CA PRO A 365 5.69 13.44 8.78
C PRO A 365 4.57 12.58 9.37
N ASP A 366 4.93 11.75 10.35
CA ASP A 366 4.02 10.83 11.02
C ASP A 366 2.87 11.61 11.67
N ILE A 367 1.68 11.01 11.76
CA ILE A 367 0.61 11.59 12.58
C ILE A 367 1.14 11.61 14.02
N PRO A 368 1.36 12.77 14.65
CA PRO A 368 1.87 12.79 16.01
C PRO A 368 0.81 12.16 16.91
N ILE A 369 1.16 11.09 17.62
CA ILE A 369 0.28 10.49 18.62
C ILE A 369 0.01 11.55 19.70
N SER A 370 -1.23 11.63 20.21
CA SER A 370 -1.57 12.52 21.32
C SER A 370 -0.66 12.21 22.53
N GLU A 371 0.08 13.21 23.02
CA GLU A 371 1.01 13.07 24.16
C GLU A 371 0.36 12.45 25.41
N THR A 372 -0.97 12.56 25.52
CA THR A 372 -1.78 12.00 26.61
C THR A 372 -1.82 10.47 26.66
N ILE A 373 -1.47 9.76 25.58
CA ILE A 373 -1.47 8.29 25.54
C ILE A 373 -0.09 7.68 25.85
N ASN A 374 0.98 8.48 25.90
CA ASN A 374 2.30 8.00 26.33
C ASN A 374 2.33 7.44 27.76
N VAL A 375 1.28 7.65 28.57
CA VAL A 375 1.21 7.14 29.95
C VAL A 375 0.34 5.88 30.10
N GLN A 376 -0.53 5.55 29.13
CA GLN A 376 -1.41 4.38 29.25
C GLN A 376 -1.03 3.20 28.35
N ILE A 377 -0.50 3.41 27.14
CA ILE A 377 -0.04 2.26 26.31
C ILE A 377 1.24 1.63 26.92
N LEU A 378 2.06 2.39 27.64
CA LEU A 378 3.21 1.85 28.39
C LEU A 378 2.83 1.13 29.70
N LYS A 379 1.55 1.09 30.10
CA LYS A 379 1.11 0.45 31.36
C LYS A 379 0.09 -0.67 31.22
N VAL A 380 -0.53 -0.88 30.07
CA VAL A 380 -1.55 -1.94 29.91
C VAL A 380 -0.96 -3.27 29.41
N ASN A 381 0.23 -3.29 28.80
CA ASN A 381 0.90 -4.53 28.39
C ASN A 381 1.70 -5.22 29.51
N GLY A 382 1.51 -4.79 30.76
CA GLY A 382 2.12 -5.34 31.96
C GLY A 382 1.12 -6.10 32.83
N VAL A 383 0.38 -7.07 32.29
CA VAL A 383 -0.32 -8.06 33.12
C VAL A 383 0.36 -9.41 32.97
N SER A 384 1.19 -9.70 33.97
CA SER A 384 1.68 -11.04 34.24
C SER A 384 0.49 -11.99 34.42
N HIS A 385 0.44 -13.07 33.64
CA HIS A 385 -0.24 -14.27 34.08
C HIS A 385 0.81 -15.27 34.58
N LYS A 386 0.62 -15.63 35.86
CA LYS A 386 1.25 -16.77 36.51
C LYS A 386 0.98 -18.06 35.75
#